data_AF-A0A955X7X8-F1
#
_entry.id   AF-A0A955X7X8-F1
#
_cell.length_a   1.000
_cell.length_b   1.000
_cell.length_c   1.000
_cell.angle_alpha   90.00
_cell.angle_beta   90.00
_cell.angle_gamma   90.00
#
_symmetry.space_group_name_H-M   'P 1'
#
loop_
_entity.id
_entity.type
_entity.pdbx_description
1 polymer ?
#
loop_
_entity_poly.entity_id
_entity_poly.type
_entity_poly.pdbx_seq_one_letter_code
_entity_poly.pdbx_strand_id
1 'polypeptide(L)'
;MRDDRDEDWGEAPHGDVIARLLAQRYPILPTERLTVDVLEAERGLKLVLFDRRHRYTIGVKYQAGLRGREGWMLLADALDALFGTFMESGRQHRDLPAGVDVEYEGALLQVDVERDLPEVTKLANQLLEQDS
;
A
#
# COMPACT_ATOMS: atom_id res chain seq x y z
N MET A 1 -1.89 16.06 27.97
CA MET A 1 -0.48 15.67 27.76
C MET A 1 -0.56 14.30 27.10
N ARG A 2 -0.46 14.23 25.76
CA ARG A 2 -0.38 12.93 25.08
C ARG A 2 1.03 12.42 25.34
N ASP A 3 1.08 11.27 25.97
CA ASP A 3 2.29 10.52 26.25
C ASP A 3 2.69 9.90 24.91
N ASP A 4 3.33 10.69 24.06
CA ASP A 4 4.04 10.23 22.86
C ASP A 4 5.27 9.46 23.33
N ARG A 5 5.06 8.38 24.10
CA ARG A 5 6.05 7.33 24.22
C ARG A 5 6.27 6.91 22.78
N ASP A 6 7.47 7.19 22.29
CA ASP A 6 8.00 6.63 21.07
C ASP A 6 7.73 5.12 21.14
N GLU A 7 6.61 4.70 20.55
CA GLU A 7 6.33 3.28 20.39
C GLU A 7 7.56 2.73 19.67
N ASP A 8 8.18 1.71 20.25
CA ASP A 8 9.29 1.06 19.60
C ASP A 8 8.71 0.25 18.44
N TRP A 9 8.81 0.83 17.24
CA TRP A 9 8.35 0.20 16.01
C TRP A 9 9.30 -0.90 15.53
N GLY A 10 10.48 -1.04 16.17
CA GLY A 10 11.56 -1.87 15.69
C GLY A 10 12.21 -1.33 14.42
N GLU A 11 13.01 -2.18 13.78
CA GLU A 11 13.63 -1.88 12.48
C GLU A 11 12.58 -1.94 11.36
N ALA A 12 12.61 -0.96 10.47
CA ALA A 12 11.74 -0.95 9.31
C ALA A 12 12.07 -2.15 8.40
N PRO A 13 11.06 -2.87 7.87
CA PRO A 13 11.30 -4.01 7.00
C PRO A 13 11.88 -3.54 5.67
N HIS A 14 12.54 -4.42 4.94
CA HIS A 14 12.97 -4.11 3.57
C HIS A 14 11.84 -4.36 2.58
N GLY A 15 11.49 -3.34 1.79
CA GLY A 15 10.38 -3.40 0.83
C GLY A 15 10.57 -4.46 -0.26
N ASP A 16 11.80 -4.71 -0.72
CA ASP A 16 12.10 -5.76 -1.70
C ASP A 16 11.85 -7.17 -1.13
N VAL A 17 12.09 -7.37 0.17
CA VAL A 17 11.78 -8.62 0.86
C VAL A 17 10.26 -8.83 0.93
N ILE A 18 9.49 -7.81 1.29
CA ILE A 18 8.02 -7.87 1.31
C ILE A 18 7.49 -8.17 -0.09
N ALA A 19 7.93 -7.44 -1.11
CA ALA A 19 7.50 -7.64 -2.49
C ALA A 19 7.79 -9.08 -2.97
N ARG A 20 8.96 -9.62 -2.63
CA ARG A 20 9.33 -11.01 -2.96
C ARG A 20 8.41 -12.02 -2.26
N LEU A 21 8.09 -11.82 -0.99
CA LEU A 21 7.20 -12.71 -0.22
C LEU A 21 5.78 -12.70 -0.79
N LEU A 22 5.25 -11.51 -1.12
CA LEU A 22 3.94 -11.38 -1.75
C LEU A 22 3.91 -12.07 -3.13
N ALA A 23 4.96 -11.89 -3.93
CA ALA A 23 5.07 -12.55 -5.24
C ALA A 23 5.19 -14.09 -5.15
N GLN A 24 5.66 -14.63 -4.03
CA GLN A 24 5.67 -16.08 -3.78
C GLN A 24 4.29 -16.62 -3.37
N ARG A 25 3.50 -15.79 -2.67
CA ARG A 25 2.19 -16.18 -2.13
C ARG A 25 1.06 -16.04 -3.14
N TYR A 26 1.10 -14.99 -3.96
CA TYR A 26 0.03 -14.67 -4.90
C TYR A 26 0.48 -14.85 -6.36
N PRO A 27 -0.42 -15.25 -7.27
CA PRO A 27 -0.07 -15.52 -8.66
C PRO A 27 0.16 -14.21 -9.45
N ILE A 28 1.42 -13.76 -9.49
CA ILE A 28 1.89 -12.63 -10.31
C ILE A 28 2.20 -13.12 -11.73
N LEU A 29 1.73 -12.38 -12.74
CA LEU A 29 2.01 -12.70 -14.14
C LEU A 29 3.47 -12.36 -14.48
N PRO A 30 4.12 -13.08 -15.42
CA PRO A 30 5.50 -12.78 -15.84
C PRO A 30 5.71 -11.37 -16.40
N THR A 31 4.63 -10.71 -16.81
CA THR A 31 4.65 -9.35 -17.36
C THR A 31 4.39 -8.27 -16.32
N GLU A 32 4.06 -8.66 -15.09
CA GLU A 32 3.79 -7.77 -13.98
C GLU A 32 5.07 -7.52 -13.19
N ARG A 33 5.21 -6.29 -12.68
CA ARG A 33 6.28 -5.92 -11.75
C ARG A 33 5.65 -5.47 -10.44
N LEU A 34 6.02 -6.14 -9.36
CA LEU A 34 5.60 -5.83 -8.00
C LEU A 34 6.74 -5.16 -7.25
N THR A 35 6.47 -4.01 -6.62
CA THR A 35 7.41 -3.33 -5.72
C THR A 35 6.68 -2.91 -4.44
N VAL A 36 7.42 -2.81 -3.34
CA VAL A 36 6.91 -2.24 -2.08
C VAL A 36 7.91 -1.20 -1.61
N ASP A 37 7.42 0.01 -1.36
CA ASP A 37 8.18 1.11 -0.78
C ASP A 37 7.83 1.26 0.70
N VAL A 38 8.84 1.52 1.52
CA VAL A 38 8.69 1.76 2.96
C VAL A 38 8.69 3.26 3.18
N LEU A 39 7.59 3.79 3.71
CA LEU A 39 7.38 5.20 3.95
C LEU A 39 7.65 5.50 5.43
N GLU A 40 8.92 5.49 5.85
CA GLU A 40 9.31 5.62 7.26
C GLU A 40 8.74 6.89 7.93
N ALA A 41 8.82 8.04 7.24
CA ALA A 41 8.31 9.31 7.75
C ALA A 41 6.79 9.32 7.95
N GLU A 42 6.06 8.50 7.18
CA GLU A 42 4.60 8.39 7.24
C GLU A 42 4.14 7.14 8.00
N ARG A 43 5.08 6.35 8.52
CA ARG A 43 4.81 5.04 9.16
C ARG A 43 3.85 4.20 8.31
N GLY A 44 4.27 3.96 7.07
CA GLY A 44 3.45 3.29 6.08
C GLY A 44 4.23 2.41 5.11
N LEU A 45 3.48 1.58 4.38
CA LEU A 45 3.98 0.77 3.27
C LEU A 45 3.17 1.10 2.02
N LYS A 46 3.82 1.10 0.87
CA LYS A 46 3.18 1.34 -0.42
C LYS A 46 3.54 0.24 -1.41
N LEU A 47 2.56 -0.56 -1.76
CA LEU A 47 2.66 -1.56 -2.81
C LEU A 47 2.33 -0.93 -4.16
N VAL A 48 3.12 -1.25 -5.17
CA VAL A 48 2.84 -0.93 -6.56
C VAL A 48 2.91 -2.20 -7.39
N LEU A 49 1.80 -2.52 -8.06
CA LEU A 49 1.74 -3.55 -9.10
C LEU A 49 1.61 -2.84 -10.45
N PHE A 50 2.62 -2.97 -11.28
CA PHE A 50 2.60 -2.49 -12.65
C PHE A 50 2.35 -3.66 -13.61
N ASP A 51 1.24 -3.61 -14.33
CA ASP A 51 1.03 -4.40 -15.54
C ASP A 51 1.38 -3.55 -16.79
N ARG A 52 1.43 -4.17 -17.98
CA ARG A 52 1.82 -3.49 -19.23
C ARG A 52 1.04 -2.20 -19.55
N ARG A 53 -0.13 -1.99 -18.96
CA ARG A 53 -1.06 -0.90 -19.27
C ARG A 53 -1.52 -0.12 -18.05
N HIS A 54 -1.46 -0.71 -16.86
CA HIS A 54 -2.02 -0.16 -15.64
C HIS A 54 -1.01 -0.26 -14.50
N ARG A 55 -0.98 0.81 -13.72
CA ARG A 55 -0.35 0.82 -12.41
C ARG A 55 -1.44 0.76 -11.37
N TYR A 56 -1.32 -0.17 -10.43
CA TYR A 56 -2.14 -0.25 -9.23
C TYR A 56 -1.27 0.09 -8.04
N THR A 57 -1.80 0.91 -7.15
CA THR A 57 -1.14 1.32 -5.92
C THR A 57 -2.03 0.96 -4.74
N ILE A 58 -1.45 0.33 -3.72
CA ILE A 58 -2.09 0.06 -2.43
C ILE A 58 -1.16 0.61 -1.36
N GLY A 59 -1.53 1.72 -0.74
CA GLY A 59 -0.84 2.31 0.40
C GLY A 59 -1.55 1.94 1.70
N VAL A 60 -0.79 1.58 2.72
CA VAL A 60 -1.29 1.41 4.08
C VAL A 60 -0.43 2.23 5.02
N LYS A 61 -1.07 3.08 5.82
CA LYS A 61 -0.42 3.95 6.80
C LYS A 61 -1.11 3.80 8.13
N TYR A 62 -0.34 3.99 9.19
CA TYR A 62 -0.87 3.87 10.53
C TYR A 62 -1.49 5.19 11.00
N GLN A 63 -2.71 5.15 11.56
CA GLN A 63 -3.35 6.34 12.12
C GLN A 63 -3.28 6.37 13.65
N ALA A 64 -3.76 5.32 14.32
CA ALA A 64 -3.81 5.28 15.77
C ALA A 64 -4.12 3.89 16.33
N GLY A 65 -3.79 3.70 17.61
CA GLY A 65 -4.32 2.64 18.47
C GLY A 65 -3.61 1.30 18.30
N LEU A 66 -2.54 1.07 19.06
CA LEU A 66 -1.79 -0.18 19.02
C LEU A 66 -2.12 -1.03 20.26
N ARG A 67 -2.39 -2.33 20.06
CA ARG A 67 -2.40 -3.30 21.16
C ARG A 67 -1.45 -4.46 20.85
N GLY A 68 -0.22 -4.35 21.35
CA GLY A 68 0.66 -5.51 21.62
C GLY A 68 1.41 -6.13 20.44
N ARG A 69 1.39 -5.57 19.23
CA ARG A 69 2.21 -5.99 18.07
C ARG A 69 3.25 -4.94 17.70
N GLU A 70 4.31 -5.31 16.97
CA GLU A 70 5.23 -4.34 16.36
C GLU A 70 4.54 -3.65 15.18
N GLY A 71 4.62 -2.32 15.10
CA GLY A 71 3.86 -1.51 14.13
C GLY A 71 4.13 -1.89 12.67
N TRP A 72 5.39 -2.16 12.33
CA TRP A 72 5.77 -2.59 10.98
C TRP A 72 5.23 -3.97 10.59
N MET A 73 5.20 -4.92 11.52
CA MET A 73 4.61 -6.24 11.28
C MET A 73 3.11 -6.13 10.99
N LEU A 74 2.40 -5.31 11.77
CA LEU A 74 0.97 -5.09 11.56
C LEU A 74 0.69 -4.47 10.18
N LEU A 75 1.50 -3.49 9.75
CA LEU A 75 1.36 -2.90 8.41
C LEU A 75 1.67 -3.91 7.29
N ALA A 76 2.69 -4.77 7.47
CA ALA A 76 3.02 -5.79 6.50
C ALA A 76 1.89 -6.84 6.35
N ASP A 77 1.32 -7.29 7.48
CA ASP A 77 0.17 -8.20 7.51
C ASP A 77 -1.07 -7.56 6.88
N ALA A 78 -1.35 -6.29 7.18
CA ALA A 78 -2.45 -5.54 6.57
C ALA A 78 -2.27 -5.39 5.05
N LEU A 79 -1.06 -5.03 4.60
CA LEU A 79 -0.73 -4.93 3.18
C LEU A 79 -0.90 -6.27 2.45
N ASP A 80 -0.47 -7.36 3.07
CA ASP A 80 -0.63 -8.72 2.57
C ASP A 80 -2.11 -9.10 2.41
N ALA A 81 -2.94 -8.83 3.43
CA ALA A 81 -4.38 -9.07 3.37
C ALA A 81 -5.08 -8.25 2.28
N LEU A 82 -4.72 -6.96 2.14
CA LEU A 82 -5.24 -6.09 1.07
C LEU A 82 -4.83 -6.61 -0.30
N PHE A 83 -3.57 -7.00 -0.47
CA PHE A 83 -3.09 -7.52 -1.74
C PHE A 83 -3.72 -8.88 -2.08
N GLY A 84 -3.92 -9.76 -1.10
CA GLY A 84 -4.67 -11.00 -1.30
C GLY A 84 -6.09 -10.75 -1.77
N THR A 85 -6.82 -9.85 -1.10
CA THR A 85 -8.18 -9.43 -1.50
C THR A 85 -8.19 -8.86 -2.92
N PHE A 86 -7.19 -8.05 -3.26
CA PHE A 86 -7.04 -7.51 -4.61
C PHE A 86 -6.86 -8.62 -5.65
N MET A 87 -6.06 -9.63 -5.35
CA MET A 87 -5.83 -10.75 -6.26
C MET A 87 -7.07 -11.64 -6.40
N GLU A 88 -7.78 -11.92 -5.30
CA GLU A 88 -9.00 -12.73 -5.27
C GLU A 88 -10.18 -12.07 -6.00
N SER A 89 -10.30 -10.75 -5.92
CA SER A 89 -11.31 -9.97 -6.66
C SER A 89 -11.06 -9.90 -8.18
N GLY A 90 -9.98 -10.52 -8.66
CA GLY A 90 -9.57 -10.41 -10.06
C GLY A 90 -8.97 -9.05 -10.40
N ARG A 91 -8.23 -8.45 -9.45
CA ARG A 91 -7.56 -7.14 -9.58
C ARG A 91 -8.54 -5.97 -9.65
N GLN A 92 -9.68 -6.07 -8.97
CA GLN A 92 -10.66 -4.98 -8.90
C GLN A 92 -10.36 -4.06 -7.71
N HIS A 93 -9.60 -2.99 -7.96
CA HIS A 93 -9.19 -2.03 -6.91
C HIS A 93 -10.35 -1.43 -6.10
N ARG A 94 -11.54 -1.28 -6.70
CA ARG A 94 -12.76 -0.75 -6.04
C ARG A 94 -13.33 -1.68 -4.96
N ASP A 95 -12.90 -2.94 -4.93
CA ASP A 95 -13.36 -3.93 -3.95
C ASP A 95 -12.49 -3.89 -2.68
N LEU A 96 -11.43 -3.08 -2.66
CA LEU A 96 -10.60 -2.86 -1.48
C LEU A 96 -11.19 -1.79 -0.56
N PRO A 97 -11.07 -1.96 0.77
CA PRO A 97 -11.38 -0.88 1.70
C PRO A 97 -10.38 0.27 1.48
N ALA A 98 -10.90 1.48 1.27
CA ALA A 98 -10.09 2.68 1.07
C ALA A 98 -10.64 3.83 1.92
N GLY A 99 -9.76 4.70 2.38
CA GLY A 99 -10.08 5.84 3.25
C GLY A 99 -9.34 5.80 4.58
N VAL A 100 -9.89 6.56 5.54
CA VAL A 100 -9.38 6.67 6.92
C VAL A 100 -10.16 5.76 7.85
N ASP A 101 -9.62 5.50 9.04
CA ASP A 101 -10.24 4.68 10.11
C ASP A 101 -10.56 3.23 9.68
N VAL A 102 -9.77 2.67 8.76
CA VAL A 102 -9.89 1.27 8.37
C VAL A 102 -9.36 0.40 9.51
N GLU A 103 -10.26 -0.32 10.19
CA GLU A 103 -9.89 -1.18 11.32
C GLU A 103 -9.24 -2.49 10.83
N TYR A 104 -8.04 -2.78 11.34
CA TYR A 104 -7.34 -4.04 11.12
C TYR A 104 -6.70 -4.52 12.42
N GLU A 105 -7.12 -5.69 12.89
CA GLU A 105 -6.65 -6.29 14.16
C GLU A 105 -6.63 -5.32 15.35
N GLY A 106 -7.61 -4.42 15.43
CA GLY A 106 -7.76 -3.43 16.49
C GLY A 106 -6.89 -2.17 16.35
N ALA A 107 -6.18 -2.01 15.23
CA ALA A 107 -5.52 -0.77 14.83
C ALA A 107 -6.34 -0.01 13.78
N LEU A 108 -6.26 1.32 13.81
CA LEU A 108 -6.86 2.18 12.80
C LEU A 108 -5.80 2.56 11.76
N LEU A 109 -6.11 2.25 10.50
CA LEU A 109 -5.24 2.45 9.36
C LEU A 109 -5.86 3.44 8.37
N GLN A 110 -5.00 4.14 7.65
CA GLN A 110 -5.36 4.81 6.40
C GLN A 110 -4.97 3.90 5.25
N VAL A 111 -5.91 3.65 4.33
CA VAL A 111 -5.68 2.85 3.14
C VAL A 111 -5.95 3.68 1.90
N ASP A 112 -4.90 3.85 1.09
CA ASP A 112 -4.95 4.60 -0.17
C ASP A 112 -4.91 3.60 -1.33
N VAL A 113 -5.94 3.57 -2.18
CA VAL A 113 -6.01 2.66 -3.34
C VAL A 113 -6.17 3.46 -4.61
N GLU A 114 -5.24 3.30 -5.53
CA GLU A 114 -5.24 4.02 -6.81
C GLU A 114 -5.03 3.07 -7.99
N ARG A 115 -5.65 3.40 -9.11
CA ARG A 115 -5.35 2.81 -10.42
C ARG A 115 -5.03 3.96 -11.38
N ASP A 116 -3.87 3.91 -12.01
CA ASP A 116 -3.57 4.84 -13.10
C ASP A 116 -4.57 4.58 -14.24
N LEU A 117 -5.24 5.65 -14.64
CA LEU A 117 -5.90 5.78 -15.93
C LEU A 117 -4.89 6.47 -16.86
N PRO A 118 -4.22 5.75 -17.78
CA PRO A 118 -3.20 6.33 -18.66
C PRO A 118 -3.70 7.54 -19.46
N GLU A 119 -5.01 7.61 -19.69
CA GLU A 119 -5.68 8.74 -20.36
C GLU A 119 -5.64 10.02 -19.51
N VAL A 120 -5.79 9.91 -18.19
CA VAL A 120 -5.72 11.05 -17.26
C VAL A 120 -4.28 11.55 -17.13
N THR A 121 -3.29 10.66 -17.09
CA THR A 121 -1.87 11.03 -17.07
C THR A 121 -1.46 11.74 -18.37
N LYS A 122 -1.93 11.26 -19.53
CA LYS A 122 -1.74 11.95 -20.81
C LYS A 122 -2.40 13.32 -20.83
N LEU A 123 -3.63 13.44 -20.32
CA LEU A 123 -4.34 14.72 -20.25
C LEU A 123 -3.62 15.71 -19.33
N ALA A 124 -3.15 15.25 -18.16
CA ALA A 124 -2.40 16.08 -17.22
C ALA A 124 -1.08 16.59 -17.81
N ASN A 125 -0.33 15.73 -18.51
CA ASN A 125 0.90 16.15 -19.19
C ASN A 125 0.62 17.13 -20.34
N GLN A 126 -0.46 16.92 -21.10
CA GLN A 126 -0.87 17.85 -22.16
C GLN A 126 -1.25 19.24 -21.63
N LEU A 127 -1.91 19.30 -20.47
CA LEU A 127 -2.27 20.59 -19.84
C LEU A 127 -1.04 21.31 -19.30
N LEU A 128 -0.09 20.60 -18.70
CA LEU A 128 1.16 21.17 -18.19
C LEU A 128 2.07 21.71 -19.32
N GLU A 129 2.06 21.07 -20.49
CA GLU A 129 2.80 21.53 -21.68
C GLU A 129 2.13 22.73 -22.37
N GLN A 130 0.83 22.99 -22.16
CA GLN A 130 0.12 24.15 -22.72
C GLN A 130 0.24 25.42 -21.86
N ASP A 131 0.55 25.27 -20.57
CA ASP A 131 0.77 26.37 -19.63
C ASP A 131 2.25 26.81 -19.53
N SER A 132 3.15 26.22 -20.34
CA SER A 132 4.58 26.55 -20.45
C SER A 132 4.89 27.33 -21.72
#